data_AF-I4VJT1-F1
#
_entry.id   AF-I4VJT1-F1
#
_cell.length_a   1.000
_cell.length_b   1.000
_cell.length_c   1.000
_cell.angle_alpha   90.00
_cell.angle_beta   90.00
_cell.angle_gamma   90.00
#
_symmetry.space_group_name_H-M   'P 1'
#
loop_
_entity.id
_entity.type
_entity.pdbx_description
1 polymer ?
#
loop_
_entity_poly.entity_id
_entity_poly.type
_entity_poly.pdbx_seq_one_letter_code
_entity_poly.pdbx_strand_id
1 'polypeptide(L)'
;MDVWLMKQGIRVSHSRPYHPQTQGKDKRFHRTLKIELLQGTAYDDLAHAQRDFDTWRDVYNQDRPYEALNMAVPVTRYQASPREYCEKPSSPEYPDPRYVRRIGDGGLLRWSGQAYRVGKVFVSEPVEIRPTTDQHLFDVY
;
A
#
# COMPACT_ATOMS: atom_id res chain seq x y z
N MET A 1 2.79 1.57 -8.98
CA MET A 1 1.90 0.77 -8.13
C MET A 1 1.01 1.66 -7.27
N ASP A 2 1.55 2.76 -6.71
CA ASP A 2 0.82 3.66 -5.80
C ASP A 2 -0.52 4.18 -6.36
N VAL A 3 -0.56 4.65 -7.62
CA VAL A 3 -1.83 5.10 -8.23
C VAL A 3 -2.89 4.01 -8.28
N TRP A 4 -2.50 2.77 -8.58
CA TRP A 4 -3.45 1.65 -8.60
C TRP A 4 -4.03 1.39 -7.21
N LEU A 5 -3.20 1.43 -6.15
CA LEU A 5 -3.68 1.33 -4.76
C LEU A 5 -4.61 2.51 -4.39
N MET A 6 -4.26 3.74 -4.80
CA MET A 6 -5.11 4.91 -4.58
C MET A 6 -6.47 4.77 -5.27
N LYS A 7 -6.51 4.19 -6.47
CA LYS A 7 -7.75 3.87 -7.20
C LYS A 7 -8.60 2.80 -6.51
N GLN A 8 -8.01 1.93 -5.68
CA GLN A 8 -8.74 1.03 -4.77
C GLN A 8 -9.24 1.75 -3.50
N GLY A 9 -9.04 3.07 -3.40
CA GLY A 9 -9.32 3.85 -2.20
C GLY A 9 -8.34 3.59 -1.05
N ILE A 10 -7.16 3.04 -1.33
CA ILE A 10 -6.12 2.76 -0.33
C ILE A 10 -5.17 3.96 -0.25
N ARG A 11 -5.09 4.56 0.94
CA ARG A 11 -4.11 5.63 1.20
C ARG A 11 -2.72 5.01 1.30
N VAL A 12 -1.82 5.43 0.40
CA VAL A 12 -0.42 5.02 0.45
C VAL A 12 0.35 5.95 1.38
N SER A 13 1.15 5.37 2.28
CA SER A 13 2.06 6.10 3.16
C SER A 13 3.46 5.49 3.09
N HIS A 14 4.48 6.33 3.03
CA HIS A 14 5.87 5.90 2.98
C HIS A 14 6.57 6.19 4.30
N SER A 15 7.39 5.25 4.76
CA SER A 15 8.23 5.47 5.94
C SER A 15 9.33 6.48 5.62
N ARG A 16 9.66 7.35 6.58
CA ARG A 16 10.80 8.26 6.42
C ARG A 16 12.11 7.46 6.37
N PRO A 17 13.11 7.92 5.59
CA PRO A 17 14.46 7.38 5.67
C PRO A 17 14.96 7.34 7.12
N TYR A 18 15.74 6.31 7.46
CA TYR A 18 16.33 6.12 8.80
C TYR A 18 15.34 5.98 9.96
N HIS A 19 14.10 5.55 9.70
CA HIS A 19 13.10 5.29 10.74
C HIS A 19 12.80 3.78 10.91
N PRO A 20 13.71 3.00 11.53
CA PRO A 20 13.63 1.53 11.59
C PRO A 20 12.42 1.01 12.38
N GLN A 21 11.87 1.81 13.29
CA GLN A 21 10.76 1.44 14.16
C GLN A 21 9.47 1.17 13.39
N THR A 22 9.27 1.80 12.23
CA THR A 22 8.03 1.63 11.44
C THR A 22 7.92 0.23 10.83
N GLN A 23 9.05 -0.45 10.62
CA GLN A 23 9.14 -1.74 9.93
C GLN A 23 9.34 -2.91 10.90
N GLY A 24 9.29 -2.67 12.22
CA GLY A 24 9.65 -3.66 13.23
C GLY A 24 8.73 -4.87 13.25
N LYS A 25 7.43 -4.68 13.03
CA LYS A 25 6.43 -5.76 13.00
C LYS A 25 6.67 -6.71 11.83
N ASP A 26 6.80 -6.16 10.63
CA ASP A 26 7.03 -6.95 9.41
C ASP A 26 8.38 -7.68 9.47
N LYS A 27 9.42 -7.01 9.96
CA LYS A 27 10.74 -7.65 10.19
C LYS A 27 10.64 -8.80 11.19
N ARG A 28 9.89 -8.62 12.29
CA ARG A 28 9.68 -9.68 13.28
C ARG A 28 8.90 -10.85 12.69
N PHE A 29 7.85 -10.58 11.91
CA PHE A 29 7.10 -11.60 11.17
C PHE A 29 8.02 -12.40 10.25
N HIS A 30 8.79 -11.75 9.38
CA HIS A 30 9.71 -12.43 8.46
C HIS A 30 10.77 -13.26 9.19
N ARG A 31 11.31 -12.74 10.29
CA ARG A 31 12.26 -13.49 11.12
C ARG A 31 11.62 -14.74 11.70
N THR A 32 10.40 -14.62 12.24
CA THR A 32 9.66 -15.75 12.79
C THR A 32 9.38 -16.80 11.72
N LEU A 33 8.78 -16.41 10.58
CA LEU A 33 8.51 -17.30 9.46
C LEU A 33 9.77 -18.05 9.02
N LYS A 34 10.90 -17.32 8.91
CA LYS A 34 12.16 -17.93 8.51
C LYS A 34 12.64 -18.99 9.50
N ILE A 35 12.62 -18.68 10.81
CA ILE A 35 13.10 -19.59 11.85
C ILE A 35 12.18 -20.80 12.01
N GLU A 36 10.87 -20.57 12.03
CA GLU A 36 9.88 -21.59 12.38
C GLU A 36 9.47 -22.48 11.20
N LEU A 37 9.55 -21.99 9.95
CA LEU A 37 9.06 -22.72 8.77
C LEU A 37 10.13 -23.00 7.71
N LEU A 38 11.01 -22.03 7.45
CA LEU A 38 11.92 -22.11 6.29
C LEU A 38 13.31 -22.65 6.64
N GLN A 39 13.73 -22.52 7.88
CA GLN A 39 15.07 -22.91 8.31
C GLN A 39 15.13 -24.41 8.54
N GLY A 40 15.89 -25.12 7.69
CA GLY A 40 16.11 -26.56 7.81
C GLY A 40 15.17 -27.42 6.98
N THR A 41 14.22 -26.81 6.26
CA THR A 41 13.28 -27.52 5.39
C THR A 41 13.65 -27.29 3.93
N ALA A 42 13.91 -28.37 3.19
CA ALA A 42 13.96 -28.36 1.74
C ALA A 42 12.62 -28.87 1.21
N TYR A 43 11.99 -28.11 0.31
CA TYR A 43 10.72 -28.50 -0.29
C TYR A 43 10.97 -29.11 -1.66
N ASP A 44 10.41 -30.30 -1.90
CA ASP A 44 10.52 -31.00 -3.16
C ASP A 44 9.66 -30.37 -4.27
N ASP A 45 8.51 -29.80 -3.88
CA ASP A 45 7.59 -29.11 -4.78
C ASP A 45 6.81 -27.98 -4.07
N LEU A 46 6.13 -27.16 -4.86
CA LEU A 46 5.33 -26.03 -4.36
C LEU A 46 4.09 -26.46 -3.58
N ALA A 47 3.53 -27.65 -3.85
CA ALA A 47 2.33 -28.13 -3.17
C ALA A 47 2.66 -28.57 -1.73
N HIS A 48 3.81 -29.20 -1.53
CA HIS A 48 4.38 -29.49 -0.21
C HIS A 48 4.60 -28.20 0.56
N ALA A 49 5.31 -27.23 -0.03
CA ALA A 49 5.51 -25.92 0.61
C ALA A 49 4.17 -25.27 1.00
N GLN A 50 3.19 -25.26 0.09
CA GLN A 50 1.89 -24.64 0.35
C GLN A 50 1.18 -25.25 1.57
N ARG A 51 1.18 -26.59 1.72
CA ARG A 51 0.57 -27.26 2.88
C ARG A 51 1.23 -26.86 4.21
N ASP A 52 2.54 -26.75 4.22
CA ASP A 52 3.30 -26.38 5.41
C ASP A 52 3.08 -24.91 5.76
N PHE A 53 3.04 -24.03 4.74
CA PHE A 53 2.68 -22.61 4.90
C PHE A 53 1.26 -22.42 5.42
N ASP A 54 0.28 -23.19 4.92
CA ASP A 54 -1.10 -23.13 5.40
C ASP A 54 -1.19 -23.57 6.87
N THR A 55 -0.54 -24.69 7.21
CA THR A 55 -0.48 -25.20 8.59
C THR A 55 0.18 -24.18 9.52
N TRP A 56 1.32 -23.62 9.12
CA TRP A 56 2.02 -22.61 9.91
C TRP A 56 1.21 -21.33 10.06
N ARG A 57 0.50 -20.88 9.01
CA ARG A 57 -0.38 -19.71 9.06
C ARG A 57 -1.48 -19.90 10.10
N ASP A 58 -2.07 -21.09 10.16
CA ASP A 58 -3.15 -21.38 11.10
C ASP A 58 -2.63 -21.32 12.54
N VAL A 59 -1.51 -21.99 12.84
CA VAL A 59 -0.87 -21.93 14.17
C VAL A 59 -0.47 -20.49 14.53
N TYR A 60 0.17 -19.77 13.60
CA TYR A 60 0.65 -18.42 13.85
C TYR A 60 -0.49 -17.44 14.18
N ASN A 61 -1.64 -17.59 13.51
CA ASN A 61 -2.76 -16.66 13.65
C ASN A 61 -3.75 -17.06 14.75
N GLN A 62 -3.91 -18.36 15.03
CA GLN A 62 -4.94 -18.89 15.93
C GLN A 62 -4.40 -19.35 17.28
N ASP A 63 -3.15 -19.82 17.35
CA ASP A 63 -2.63 -20.47 18.56
C ASP A 63 -1.49 -19.69 19.23
N ARG A 64 -0.82 -18.79 18.50
CA ARG A 64 0.36 -18.08 19.01
C ARG A 64 -0.03 -16.79 19.77
N PRO A 65 0.10 -16.75 21.11
CA PRO A 65 -0.20 -15.54 21.87
C PRO A 65 0.89 -14.48 21.71
N TYR A 66 0.49 -13.21 21.69
CA TYR A 66 1.42 -12.08 21.61
C TYR A 66 1.31 -11.20 22.85
N GLU A 67 2.44 -10.92 23.51
CA GLU A 67 2.50 -9.99 24.65
C GLU A 67 1.95 -8.61 24.29
N ALA A 68 2.28 -8.11 23.09
CA ALA A 68 1.78 -6.83 22.59
C ALA A 68 0.24 -6.80 22.38
N LEU A 69 -0.41 -7.97 22.41
CA LEU A 69 -1.85 -8.14 22.33
C LEU A 69 -2.47 -8.62 23.66
N ASN A 70 -1.77 -8.47 24.80
CA ASN A 70 -2.17 -8.99 26.11
C ASN A 70 -2.38 -10.52 26.10
N MET A 71 -1.45 -11.24 25.47
CA MET A 71 -1.52 -12.70 25.28
C MET A 71 -2.67 -13.17 24.39
N ALA A 72 -3.35 -12.28 23.69
CA ALA A 72 -4.30 -12.66 22.65
C ALA A 72 -3.58 -13.09 21.36
N VAL A 73 -4.29 -13.85 20.53
CA VAL A 73 -3.81 -14.36 19.24
C VAL A 73 -4.22 -13.42 18.09
N PRO A 74 -3.46 -13.34 16.97
CA PRO A 74 -3.71 -12.36 15.92
C PRO A 74 -5.14 -12.36 15.36
N VAL A 75 -5.76 -13.53 15.22
CA VAL A 75 -7.13 -13.65 14.67
C VAL A 75 -8.16 -12.88 15.49
N THR A 76 -7.95 -12.70 16.81
CA THR A 76 -8.87 -11.94 17.69
C THR A 76 -8.92 -10.45 17.39
N ARG A 77 -7.93 -9.91 16.67
CA ARG A 77 -7.84 -8.49 16.30
C ARG A 77 -8.11 -8.26 14.82
N TYR A 78 -8.02 -9.32 14.01
CA TYR A 78 -8.21 -9.21 12.57
C TYR A 78 -9.70 -9.02 12.26
N GLN A 79 -9.99 -8.04 11.41
CA GLN A 79 -11.31 -7.84 10.82
C GLN A 79 -11.11 -7.68 9.32
N ALA A 80 -11.88 -8.43 8.53
CA ALA A 80 -11.89 -8.27 7.09
C ALA A 80 -12.33 -6.84 6.74
N SER A 81 -11.65 -6.24 5.76
CA SER A 81 -12.03 -4.92 5.24
C SER A 81 -13.45 -5.00 4.66
N PRO A 82 -14.35 -4.05 4.97
CA PRO A 82 -15.65 -3.97 4.31
C PRO A 82 -15.54 -3.51 2.85
N ARG A 83 -14.35 -3.05 2.43
CA ARG A 83 -14.08 -2.70 1.03
C ARG A 83 -13.69 -3.94 0.25
N GLU A 84 -14.46 -4.22 -0.79
CA GLU A 84 -14.16 -5.26 -1.75
C GLU A 84 -13.02 -4.85 -2.68
N TYR A 85 -12.31 -5.86 -3.18
CA TYR A 85 -11.29 -5.69 -4.19
C TYR A 85 -11.93 -5.40 -5.56
N CYS A 86 -11.42 -4.42 -6.29
CA CYS A 86 -11.85 -4.11 -7.65
C CYS A 86 -10.73 -4.41 -8.66
N GLU A 87 -10.88 -5.44 -9.50
CA GLU A 87 -9.85 -5.81 -10.47
C GLU A 87 -9.52 -4.66 -11.45
N LYS A 88 -10.54 -3.88 -11.83
CA LYS A 88 -10.43 -2.76 -12.77
C LYS A 88 -11.07 -1.52 -12.15
N PRO A 89 -10.34 -0.79 -11.30
CA PRO A 89 -10.89 0.41 -10.68
C PRO A 89 -11.13 1.47 -11.75
N SER A 90 -12.26 2.18 -11.63
CA SER A 90 -12.61 3.27 -12.53
C SER A 90 -11.59 4.43 -12.43
N SER A 91 -11.52 5.22 -13.49
CA SER A 91 -10.76 6.48 -13.44
C SER A 91 -11.37 7.41 -12.40
N PRO A 92 -10.56 8.26 -11.74
CA PRO A 92 -11.08 9.26 -10.82
C PRO A 92 -12.07 10.19 -11.54
N GLU A 93 -13.20 10.45 -10.91
CA GLU A 93 -14.16 11.45 -11.37
C GLU A 93 -13.84 12.79 -10.71
N TYR A 94 -13.64 13.82 -11.53
CA TYR A 94 -13.37 15.17 -11.06
C TYR A 94 -14.58 16.07 -11.34
N PRO A 95 -15.05 16.87 -10.38
CA PRO A 95 -16.26 17.67 -10.52
C PRO A 95 -16.20 18.73 -11.62
N ASP A 96 -15.02 19.33 -11.86
CA ASP A 96 -14.84 20.38 -12.86
C ASP A 96 -13.71 20.01 -13.85
N PRO A 97 -14.05 19.66 -15.10
CA PRO A 97 -13.07 19.27 -16.10
C PRO A 97 -12.11 20.41 -16.50
N ARG A 98 -12.43 21.68 -16.22
CA ARG A 98 -11.55 22.82 -16.54
C ARG A 98 -10.22 22.74 -15.79
N TYR A 99 -10.24 22.17 -14.59
CA TYR A 99 -9.10 22.01 -13.70
C TYR A 99 -8.40 20.65 -13.83
N VAL A 100 -8.84 19.79 -14.76
CA VAL A 100 -8.24 18.47 -14.96
C VAL A 100 -7.14 18.54 -16.01
N ARG A 101 -5.96 18.01 -15.70
CA ARG A 101 -4.85 17.89 -16.66
C ARG A 101 -4.22 16.51 -16.59
N ARG A 102 -3.71 16.05 -17.73
CA ARG A 102 -2.90 14.82 -17.79
C ARG A 102 -1.45 15.18 -17.52
N ILE A 103 -0.79 14.35 -16.73
CA ILE A 103 0.63 14.50 -16.44
C ILE A 103 1.44 14.04 -17.65
N GLY A 104 2.35 14.91 -18.10
CA GLY A 104 3.26 14.63 -19.20
C GLY A 104 4.42 13.72 -18.80
N ASP A 105 5.19 13.29 -19.80
CA ASP A 105 6.33 12.40 -19.60
C ASP A 105 7.32 12.97 -18.56
N GLY A 106 7.78 12.09 -17.67
CA GLY A 106 8.67 12.48 -16.57
C GLY A 106 7.98 13.02 -15.31
N GLY A 107 6.64 13.05 -15.27
CA GLY A 107 5.89 13.41 -14.06
C GLY A 107 5.70 14.92 -13.89
N LEU A 108 5.75 15.68 -14.98
CA LEU A 108 5.57 17.13 -15.00
C LEU A 108 4.14 17.50 -15.41
N LEU A 109 3.56 18.41 -14.63
CA LEU A 109 2.30 19.07 -14.90
C LEU A 109 2.59 20.50 -15.37
N ARG A 110 2.04 20.91 -16.52
CA ARG A 110 2.12 22.30 -16.99
C ARG A 110 0.78 22.99 -16.80
N TRP A 111 0.77 24.11 -16.08
CA TRP A 111 -0.43 24.89 -15.79
C TRP A 111 -0.09 26.38 -15.65
N SER A 112 -0.90 27.25 -16.27
CA SER A 112 -0.75 28.72 -16.22
C SER A 112 0.66 29.24 -16.53
N GLY A 113 1.35 28.63 -17.49
CA GLY A 113 2.73 28.99 -17.86
C GLY A 113 3.83 28.43 -16.95
N GLN A 114 3.46 27.77 -15.85
CA GLN A 114 4.37 27.17 -14.87
C GLN A 114 4.42 25.64 -15.02
N ALA A 115 5.52 25.04 -14.59
CA ALA A 115 5.74 23.60 -14.55
C ALA A 115 5.88 23.10 -13.11
N TYR A 116 5.05 22.11 -12.73
CA TYR A 116 5.01 21.50 -11.41
C TYR A 116 5.41 20.03 -11.49
N ARG A 117 6.23 19.55 -10.56
CA ARG A 117 6.62 18.13 -10.51
C ARG A 117 5.69 17.40 -9.55
N VAL A 118 4.77 16.61 -10.11
CA VAL A 118 3.77 15.83 -9.37
C VAL A 118 4.27 14.40 -9.13
N GLY A 119 5.14 13.91 -10.00
CA GLY A 119 5.79 12.61 -9.87
C GLY A 119 5.48 11.67 -11.03
N LYS A 120 6.42 10.79 -11.34
CA LYS A 120 6.32 9.86 -12.48
C LYS A 120 5.18 8.84 -12.35
N VAL A 121 4.71 8.60 -11.12
CA VAL A 121 3.65 7.63 -10.85
C VAL A 121 2.30 8.03 -11.46
N PHE A 122 2.09 9.33 -11.70
CA PHE A 122 0.86 9.88 -12.26
C PHE A 122 0.91 10.10 -13.78
N VAL A 123 1.99 9.69 -14.46
CA VAL A 123 2.09 9.83 -15.92
C VAL A 123 0.86 9.19 -16.58
N SER A 124 0.25 9.91 -17.51
CA SER A 124 -0.98 9.53 -18.23
C SER A 124 -2.28 9.51 -17.42
N GLU A 125 -2.23 9.75 -16.11
CA GLU A 125 -3.41 9.88 -15.24
C GLU A 125 -3.97 11.32 -15.27
N PRO A 126 -5.30 11.49 -15.22
CA PRO A 126 -5.91 12.79 -15.00
C PRO A 126 -5.74 13.20 -13.53
N VAL A 127 -5.31 14.44 -13.28
CA VAL A 127 -5.25 15.06 -11.95
C VAL A 127 -6.03 16.36 -11.94
N GLU A 128 -6.68 16.68 -10.83
CA GLU A 128 -7.36 17.96 -10.63
C GLU A 128 -6.43 18.96 -9.95
N ILE A 129 -6.38 20.17 -10.50
CA ILE A 129 -5.59 21.29 -9.97
C ILE A 129 -6.55 22.25 -9.28
N ARG A 130 -6.55 22.27 -7.96
CA ARG A 130 -7.35 23.24 -7.21
C ARG A 130 -6.49 24.44 -6.81
N PRO A 131 -6.89 25.67 -7.17
CA PRO A 131 -6.24 26.86 -6.62
C PRO A 131 -6.46 26.88 -5.10
N THR A 132 -5.38 26.99 -4.34
CA THR A 132 -5.46 27.26 -2.90
C THR A 132 -5.72 28.77 -2.70
N THR A 133 -6.04 29.19 -1.48
CA THR A 133 -6.26 30.60 -1.10
C THR A 133 -5.04 31.50 -1.38
N ASP A 134 -3.87 30.90 -1.59
CA ASP A 134 -2.63 31.58 -1.97
C ASP A 134 -2.41 31.43 -3.48
N GLN A 135 -2.21 32.55 -4.20
CA GLN A 135 -2.16 32.60 -5.67
C GLN A 135 -0.99 31.82 -6.29
N HIS A 136 -0.07 31.33 -5.45
CA HIS A 136 1.11 30.56 -5.86
C HIS A 136 1.10 29.11 -5.38
N LEU A 137 0.05 28.67 -4.68
CA LEU A 137 -0.08 27.32 -4.12
C LEU A 137 -1.27 26.61 -4.76
N PHE A 138 -1.03 25.41 -5.26
CA PHE A 138 -2.04 24.57 -5.90
C PHE A 138 -2.02 23.20 -5.26
N ASP A 139 -3.18 22.72 -4.85
CA ASP A 139 -3.36 21.35 -4.40
C ASP A 139 -3.65 20.47 -5.61
N VAL A 140 -2.93 19.34 -5.69
CA VAL A 140 -3.10 18.35 -6.76
C VAL A 140 -3.79 17.11 -6.17
N TYR A 141 -4.96 16.79 -6.71
CA TYR A 141 -5.80 15.66 -6.30
C TYR A 141 -5.90 14.61 -7.41
#